data_AF-A0A350DBA5-F1
#
_entry.id   AF-A0A350DBA5-F1
#
_cell.length_a   1.000
_cell.length_b   1.000
_cell.length_c   1.000
_cell.angle_alpha   90.00
_cell.angle_beta   90.00
_cell.angle_gamma   90.00
#
_symmetry.space_group_name_H-M   'P 1'
#
loop_
_entity.id
_entity.type
_entity.pdbx_description
1 polymer ?
#
loop_
_entity_poly.entity_id
_entity_poly.type
_entity_poly.pdbx_seq_one_letter_code
_entity_poly.pdbx_strand_id
1 'polypeptide(L)' 'MLGLYLFLMILPIYWLINMSLQTNSEILGSMTLWPKNLTFDNYIGIFTNSSWYMGYVNSMLYV' A
#
# COMPACT_ATOMS: atom_id res chain seq x y z
N MET A 1 -26.85 6.03 8.81
CA MET A 1 -26.53 4.64 8.40
C MET A 1 -25.60 4.59 7.18
N LEU A 2 -25.90 5.27 6.06
CA LEU A 2 -25.03 5.27 4.87
C LEU A 2 -23.59 5.80 5.12
N GLY A 3 -23.44 6.89 5.86
CA GLY A 3 -22.11 7.47 6.13
C GLY A 3 -21.17 6.54 6.90
N LEU A 4 -21.68 5.80 7.89
CA LEU A 4 -20.92 4.81 8.64
C LEU A 4 -20.50 3.63 7.76
N TYR A 5 -21.40 3.18 6.88
CA TYR A 5 -21.11 2.14 5.92
C TYR A 5 -19.95 2.53 4.99
N LEU A 6 -19.99 3.73 4.40
CA LEU A 6 -18.91 4.22 3.53
C LEU A 6 -17.59 4.37 4.28
N PHE A 7 -17.62 4.87 5.52
CA PHE A 7 -16.42 5.01 6.34
C PHE A 7 -15.74 3.66 6.60
N LEU A 8 -16.52 2.64 6.99
CA LEU A 8 -16.01 1.29 7.21
C LEU A 8 -15.48 0.65 5.91
N MET A 9 -16.08 0.98 4.76
CA MET A 9 -15.63 0.48 3.46
C MET A 9 -14.29 1.11 3.02
N ILE A 10 -14.06 2.39 3.34
CA ILE A 10 -12.81 3.10 3.02
C ILE A 10 -11.70 2.76 4.02
N LEU A 11 -12.04 2.39 5.26
CA LEU A 11 -11.06 2.05 6.30
C LEU A 11 -9.94 1.09 5.85
N PRO A 12 -10.21 -0.07 5.21
CA PRO A 12 -9.13 -0.95 4.73
C PRO A 12 -8.30 -0.31 3.61
N ILE A 13 -8.90 0.51 2.75
CA ILE A 13 -8.19 1.20 1.66
C ILE A 13 -7.24 2.25 2.24
N TYR A 14 -7.73 3.05 3.20
CA TYR A 14 -6.90 3.99 3.95
C TYR A 14 -5.71 3.28 4.60
N TRP A 15 -5.93 2.11 5.18
CA TRP A 15 -4.88 1.32 5.81
C TRP A 15 -3.79 0.90 4.83
N LEU A 16 -4.18 0.45 3.63
CA LEU A 16 -3.23 0.09 2.57
C LEU A 16 -2.42 1.30 2.08
N ILE A 17 -3.05 2.46 1.92
CA ILE A 17 -2.37 3.71 1.52
C ILE A 17 -1.41 4.18 2.62
N ASN A 18 -1.80 4.08 3.89
CA ASN A 18 -0.93 4.40 5.01
C ASN A 18 0.31 3.49 4.99
N MET A 19 0.14 2.17 4.86
CA MET A 19 1.25 1.22 4.78
C MET A 19 2.13 1.41 3.54
N SER A 20 1.57 1.81 2.39
CA SER A 20 2.38 2.02 1.17
C SER A 20 3.38 3.18 1.31
N LEU A 21 3.09 4.14 2.19
CA LEU A 21 3.92 5.32 2.48
C LEU A 21 4.80 5.17 3.73
N GLN A 22 4.78 3.99 4.37
CA GLN A 22 5.57 3.69 5.56
C GLN A 22 6.79 2.84 5.24
N THR A 23 7.80 2.92 6.10
CA THR A 23 8.95 2.02 6.07
C THR A 23 8.56 0.62 6.57
N ASN A 24 9.21 -0.43 6.09
CA ASN A 24 8.96 -1.81 6.55
C ASN A 24 9.13 -1.96 8.07
N SER A 25 10.09 -1.25 8.67
CA SER A 25 10.32 -1.24 10.11
C SER A 25 9.15 -0.61 10.88
N GLU A 26 8.50 0.41 10.32
CA GLU A 26 7.32 1.02 10.93
C GLU A 26 6.10 0.08 10.83
N ILE A 27 5.85 -0.48 9.64
CA ILE A 27 4.75 -1.42 9.36
C ILE A 27 4.78 -2.62 10.31
N LEU A 28 5.98 -3.18 10.54
CA LEU A 28 6.16 -4.37 11.40
C LEU A 28 6.34 -4.01 12.88
N GLY A 29 6.71 -2.77 13.19
CA GLY A 29 7.13 -2.37 14.54
C GLY A 29 5.99 -1.86 15.42
N SER A 30 5.15 -0.95 14.92
CA SER A 30 4.08 -0.35 15.72
C SER A 30 2.86 0.02 14.89
N MET A 31 1.67 -0.17 15.45
CA MET A 31 0.42 0.29 14.84
C MET A 31 0.37 1.83 14.85
N THR A 32 0.54 2.47 13.69
CA THR A 32 0.46 3.92 13.52
C THR A 32 -0.72 4.29 12.61
N LEU A 33 -1.50 5.30 13.01
CA LEU A 33 -2.65 5.76 12.21
C LEU A 33 -2.20 6.47 10.92
N TRP A 34 -1.12 7.24 10.98
CA TRP A 34 -0.49 7.93 9.85
C TRP A 34 1.03 7.66 9.87
N PRO A 35 1.74 7.79 8.73
CA PRO A 35 3.16 7.48 8.68
C PRO A 35 3.94 8.45 9.58
N LYS A 36 4.74 7.91 10.49
CA LYS A 36 5.69 8.70 11.28
C LYS A 36 6.88 9.12 10.41
N ASN A 37 7.31 8.24 9.52
CA ASN A 37 8.37 8.51 8.54
C ASN A 37 7.82 8.29 7.14
N LEU A 38 7.42 9.38 6.47
CA LEU A 38 6.93 9.34 5.10
C LEU A 38 8.06 8.86 4.17
N THR A 39 7.81 7.79 3.42
CA THR A 39 8.73 7.28 2.40
C THR A 39 7.99 6.92 1.11
N PHE A 40 8.71 6.97 -0.02
CA PHE A 40 8.26 6.49 -1.32
C PHE A 40 9.05 5.27 -1.81
N ASP A 41 9.90 4.69 -0.96
CA ASP A 41 10.80 3.59 -1.33
C ASP A 41 10.03 2.37 -1.86
N ASN A 42 8.85 2.08 -1.31
CA ASN A 42 7.98 1.01 -1.79
C ASN A 42 7.55 1.23 -3.25
N TYR A 43 7.19 2.46 -3.60
CA TYR A 43 6.82 2.82 -4.98
C TYR A 43 8.02 2.75 -5.91
N ILE A 44 9.17 3.26 -5.49
CA ILE A 44 10.42 3.15 -6.26
C ILE A 44 10.73 1.67 -6.52
N GLY A 45 10.64 0.82 -5.49
CA GLY A 45 10.82 -0.63 -5.60
C GLY A 45 9.88 -1.26 -6.63
N ILE A 46 8.58 -0.94 -6.60
CA ILE A 46 7.58 -1.45 -7.54
C ILE A 46 7.95 -1.11 -8.99
N PHE A 47 8.39 0.13 -9.26
CA PHE A 47 8.65 0.59 -10.63
C PHE A 47 10.06 0.28 -11.14
N THR A 48 11.02 0.00 -10.25
CA THR A 48 12.42 -0.22 -10.64
C THR A 48 12.85 -1.69 -10.58
N ASN A 49 12.18 -2.51 -9.78
CA ASN A 49 12.55 -3.91 -9.62
C ASN A 49 11.92 -4.78 -10.73
N SER A 50 12.79 -5.46 -11.50
CA SER A 50 12.40 -6.32 -12.62
C SER A 50 11.47 -7.47 -12.23
N SER A 51 11.56 -7.96 -10.99
CA SER A 51 10.68 -9.03 -10.50
C SER A 51 9.22 -8.57 -10.40
N TRP A 52 8.98 -7.30 -10.05
CA TRP A 52 7.65 -6.70 -10.02
C TRP A 52 7.13 -6.43 -11.43
N TYR A 53 8.00 -5.89 -12.30
CA TYR A 53 7.64 -5.61 -13.69
C TYR A 53 7.10 -6.85 -14.42
N MET A 54 7.80 -7.99 -14.32
CA MET A 54 7.34 -9.23 -14.94
C MET A 54 6.01 -9.73 -14.33
N GLY A 55 5.77 -9.49 -13.04
CA GLY A 55 4.48 -9.76 -12.40
C GLY A 55 3.33 -8.96 -13.02
N TYR A 56 3.54 -7.68 -13.32
CA TYR A 56 2.55 -6.85 -14.03
C TYR A 56 2.31 -7.34 -15.46
N VAL A 57 3.38 -7.63 -16.20
CA VAL A 57 3.28 -8.13 -17.57
C VAL A 57 2.48 -9.43 -17.63
N ASN A 58 2.78 -10.39 -16.74
CA ASN A 58 2.02 -11.63 -16.67
C ASN A 58 0.53 -11.36 -16.38
N SER A 59 0.23 -10.49 -15.43
CA SER A 59 -1.17 -10.16 -15.08
C SER A 59 -1.94 -9.53 -16.25
N MET A 60 -1.27 -8.81 -17.16
CA MET A 60 -1.90 -8.22 -18.35
C MET A 60 -2.05 -9.22 -19.51
N LEU A 61 -1.12 -10.16 -19.66
CA LEU A 61 -1.12 -11.13 -20.76
C LEU A 61 -2.03 -12.34 -20.50
N TYR A 62 -2.22 -12.73 -19.23
CA TYR A 62 -3.04 -13.87 -18.83
C TYR A 62 -4.49 -13.48 -18.49
N VAL A 63 -4.99 -12.38 -19.03
CA VAL A 63 -6.40 -11.97 -19.00
C VAL A 63 -7.12 -12.47 -20.25
#